data_AF-A0A6N2EGG9-F1
#
_entry.id   AF-A0A6N2EGG9-F1
#
_cell.length_a   1.000
_cell.length_b   1.000
_cell.length_c   1.000
_cell.angle_alpha   90.00
_cell.angle_beta   90.00
_cell.angle_gamma   90.00
#
_symmetry.space_group_name_H-M   'P 1'
#
loop_
_entity.id
_entity.type
_entity.pdbx_description
1 polymer ?
#
loop_
_entity_poly.entity_id
_entity_poly.type
_entity_poly.pdbx_seq_one_letter_code
_entity_poly.pdbx_strand_id
1 'polypeptide(L)' 'MAIAACVVALTGFGLPPAQAQRQLWMRGPGSEVTPSTEVVPTSCVTAPDGTVTCDTELRNPPGRTPARPSLELFGN' A
#
# COMPACT_ATOMS: atom_id res chain seq x y z
N MET A 1 -6.98 32.75 49.50
CA MET A 1 -6.02 31.77 48.94
C MET A 1 -6.63 30.39 49.01
N ALA A 2 -6.96 29.79 47.87
CA ALA A 2 -7.16 28.35 47.77
C ALA A 2 -6.68 27.97 46.37
N ILE A 3 -5.48 27.39 46.31
CA ILE A 3 -4.84 26.93 45.07
C ILE A 3 -5.59 25.66 44.67
N ALA A 4 -6.39 25.73 43.61
CA ALA A 4 -7.04 24.57 43.02
C ALA A 4 -5.96 23.70 42.36
N ALA A 5 -5.56 22.63 43.04
CA ALA A 5 -4.69 21.60 42.51
C ALA A 5 -5.42 20.89 41.36
N CYS A 6 -5.14 21.29 40.12
CA CYS A 6 -5.46 20.46 38.95
C CYS A 6 -4.58 19.22 39.01
N VAL A 7 -5.14 18.14 39.54
CA VAL A 7 -4.53 16.81 39.53
C VAL A 7 -4.26 16.42 38.08
N VAL A 8 -2.99 16.38 37.70
CA VAL A 8 -2.55 15.79 36.42
C VAL A 8 -2.75 14.28 36.56
N ALA A 9 -3.94 13.81 36.16
CA ALA A 9 -4.20 12.40 36.00
C ALA A 9 -3.43 11.92 34.75
N LEU A 10 -2.19 11.48 34.97
CA LEU A 10 -1.45 10.61 34.04
C LEU A 10 -2.17 9.25 34.00
N THR A 11 -3.36 9.20 33.40
CA THR A 11 -3.95 7.93 32.99
C THR A 11 -3.13 7.44 31.80
N GLY A 12 -2.28 6.46 32.06
CA GLY A 12 -1.57 5.69 31.06
C GLY A 12 -2.52 4.96 30.14
N PHE A 13 -3.11 5.69 29.18
CA PHE A 13 -3.59 5.10 27.95
C PHE A 13 -2.34 4.64 27.20
N GLY A 14 -2.00 3.37 27.35
CA GLY A 14 -1.02 2.73 26.49
C GLY A 14 -1.45 2.98 25.06
N LEU A 15 -0.71 3.82 24.34
CA LEU A 15 -0.87 3.95 22.90
C LEU A 15 -0.78 2.52 22.35
N PRO A 16 -1.79 2.04 21.59
CA PRO A 16 -1.67 0.76 20.94
C PRO A 16 -0.37 0.76 20.15
N PRO A 17 0.43 -0.33 20.19
CA PRO A 17 1.68 -0.38 19.46
C PRO A 17 1.38 -0.02 18.00
N ALA A 18 2.14 0.93 17.44
CA ALA A 18 1.99 1.32 16.06
C ALA A 18 2.04 0.05 15.18
N GLN A 19 0.90 -0.34 14.62
CA GLN A 19 0.82 -1.52 13.78
C GLN A 19 1.45 -1.15 12.44
N ALA A 20 2.56 -1.80 12.09
CA ALA A 20 3.11 -1.68 10.76
C ALA A 20 2.10 -2.28 9.78
N GLN A 21 1.41 -1.43 9.02
CA GLN A 21 0.51 -1.89 7.97
C GLN A 21 1.36 -2.52 6.87
N ARG A 22 1.12 -3.79 6.60
CA ARG A 22 1.75 -4.52 5.50
C ARG A 22 0.66 -4.94 4.52
N GLN A 23 0.80 -4.50 3.29
CA GLN A 23 -0.03 -5.00 2.18
C GLN A 23 0.75 -6.08 1.42
N LEU A 24 0.04 -7.15 1.05
CA LEU A 24 0.57 -8.24 0.25
C LEU A 24 -0.37 -8.46 -0.93
N TRP A 25 0.19 -8.48 -2.14
CA TRP A 25 -0.55 -8.73 -3.36
C TRP A 25 -0.19 -10.11 -3.90
N MET A 26 -1.19 -10.96 -4.14
CA MET A 26 -1.00 -12.23 -4.82
C MET A 26 -0.85 -11.98 -6.32
N ARG A 27 0.25 -12.47 -6.92
CA ARG A 27 0.42 -12.47 -8.37
C ARG A 27 -0.37 -13.63 -8.97
N GLY A 28 -1.32 -13.31 -9.84
CA GLY A 28 -1.97 -14.30 -10.70
C GLY A 28 -1.07 -14.75 -11.86
N PRO A 29 -1.32 -15.92 -12.46
CA PRO A 29 -0.68 -16.33 -13.71
C PRO A 29 -0.87 -15.26 -14.79
N GLY A 30 0.21 -14.86 -15.45
CA GLY A 30 0.19 -13.80 -16.47
C GLY A 30 0.20 -12.36 -15.94
N SER A 31 0.36 -12.14 -14.62
CA SER A 31 0.51 -10.77 -14.10
C SER A 31 1.84 -10.15 -14.54
N GLU A 32 1.79 -8.98 -15.17
CA GLU A 32 2.98 -8.22 -15.59
C GLU A 32 3.54 -7.35 -14.46
N VAL A 33 3.64 -7.89 -13.24
CA VAL A 33 4.24 -7.15 -12.12
C VAL A 33 5.76 -7.31 -12.21
N THR A 34 6.47 -6.24 -12.52
CA THR A 34 7.94 -6.17 -12.57
C THR A 34 8.48 -5.40 -11.37
N PRO A 35 9.81 -5.39 -11.12
CA PRO A 35 10.39 -4.55 -10.06
C PRO A 35 10.13 -3.05 -10.22
N SER A 36 9.71 -2.62 -11.42
CA SER A 36 9.36 -1.24 -11.74
C SER A 36 7.85 -0.95 -11.65
N THR A 37 7.03 -1.94 -11.31
CA THR A 37 5.59 -1.74 -11.04
C THR A 37 5.42 -0.94 -9.77
N GLU A 38 4.62 0.13 -9.84
CA GLU A 38 4.35 1.00 -8.70
C GLU A 38 2.94 0.72 -8.16
N VAL A 39 2.80 0.71 -6.83
CA VAL A 39 1.49 0.69 -6.16
C VAL A 39 1.09 2.14 -5.94
N VAL A 40 0.04 2.58 -6.64
CA VAL A 40 -0.44 3.97 -6.59
C VAL A 40 -1.73 4.02 -5.75
N PRO A 41 -1.80 4.87 -4.70
CA PRO A 41 -3.03 5.11 -3.97
C PRO A 41 -4.05 5.83 -4.85
N THR A 42 -5.29 5.37 -4.83
CA THR A 42 -6.42 5.96 -5.55
C THR A 42 -7.61 6.13 -4.60
N SER A 43 -8.59 6.96 -4.98
CA SER A 43 -9.87 7.08 -4.25
C SER A 43 -9.77 7.30 -2.73
N CYS A 44 -8.84 8.15 -2.28
CA CYS A 44 -8.64 8.37 -0.84
C CYS A 44 -9.84 9.09 -0.17
N VAL A 45 -10.32 8.55 0.95
CA VAL A 45 -11.40 9.10 1.76
C VAL A 45 -10.90 9.34 3.18
N THR A 46 -11.19 10.52 3.73
CA THR A 46 -10.90 10.88 5.12
C THR A 46 -12.14 10.65 5.97
N ALA A 47 -12.01 9.83 7.02
CA ALA A 47 -13.08 9.60 7.97
C ALA A 47 -13.15 10.72 9.04
N PRO A 48 -14.26 10.85 9.78
CA PRO A 48 -14.42 11.90 10.81
C PRO A 48 -13.39 11.86 11.95
N ASP A 49 -12.74 10.72 12.14
CA ASP A 49 -11.64 10.51 13.09
C ASP A 49 -10.27 10.95 12.55
N GLY A 50 -10.21 11.49 11.32
CA GLY A 50 -8.99 11.94 10.66
C GLY A 50 -8.19 10.83 9.98
N THR A 51 -8.68 9.58 10.00
CA THR A 51 -8.02 8.48 9.29
C THR A 51 -8.24 8.59 7.78
N VAL A 52 -7.23 8.21 6.99
CA VAL A 52 -7.30 8.23 5.52
C VAL A 52 -7.24 6.79 5.01
N THR A 53 -8.23 6.41 4.21
CA THR A 53 -8.29 5.11 3.53
C THR A 53 -8.26 5.33 2.03
N CYS A 54 -7.37 4.65 1.31
CA CYS A 54 -7.26 4.72 -0.14
C CYS A 54 -7.39 3.32 -0.76
N ASP A 55 -7.97 3.26 -1.96
CA ASP A 55 -7.81 2.12 -2.85
C ASP A 55 -6.37 2.08 -3.37
N THR A 56 -5.97 0.97 -3.98
CA THR A 56 -4.64 0.84 -4.60
C THR A 56 -4.75 0.27 -6.00
N GLU A 57 -3.99 0.84 -6.94
CA GLU A 57 -3.86 0.36 -8.31
C GLU A 57 -2.39 0.04 -8.63
N LEU A 58 -2.15 -1.01 -9.42
CA LEU A 58 -0.81 -1.34 -9.91
C LEU A 58 -0.56 -0.62 -11.23
N ARG A 59 0.40 0.31 -11.24
CA ARG A 59 0.82 1.02 -12.45
C ARG A 59 2.11 0.41 -12.98
N ASN A 60 2.00 -0.21 -14.15
CA ASN A 60 3.17 -0.67 -14.89
C ASN A 60 3.74 0.47 -15.76
N PRO A 61 5.07 0.60 -15.88
CA PRO A 61 5.65 1.56 -16.80
C PRO A 61 5.29 1.21 -18.25
N PRO A 62 5.17 2.22 -19.14
CA PRO A 62 4.92 1.98 -20.55
C PRO A 62 6.11 1.23 -21.15
N GLY A 63 5.86 0.04 -21.66
CA GLY A 63 6.86 -0.73 -22.40
C GLY A 63 7.15 -2.09 -21.78
N ARG A 64 6.40 -3.08 -22.24
CA ARG A 64 6.91 -4.39 -22.64
C ARG A 64 5.79 -5.09 -23.39
N THR A 65 5.87 -5.09 -24.71
CA THR A 65 5.17 -6.12 -25.49
C THR A 65 5.66 -7.47 -24.97
N PRO A 66 4.76 -8.43 -24.68
CA PRO A 66 5.18 -9.78 -24.33
C PRO A 66 6.16 -10.27 -25.40
N ALA A 67 7.31 -10.78 -24.99
CA ALA A 67 8.23 -11.42 -25.92
C ALA A 67 7.49 -12.58 -26.57
N ARG A 68 7.15 -12.46 -27.85
CA ARG A 68 6.50 -13.51 -28.62
C ARG A 68 7.63 -14.29 -29.28
N PRO A 69 8.04 -15.46 -28.74
CA PRO A 69 9.12 -16.23 -29.35
C PRO A 69 8.69 -16.61 -30.77
N SER A 70 9.43 -16.15 -31.77
CA SER A 70 9.31 -16.65 -33.13
C SER A 70 10.05 -17.97 -33.18
N LEU A 71 9.34 -19.07 -33.45
CA LEU A 71 9.96 -20.35 -33.76
C LEU A 71 10.28 -20.36 -35.26
N GLU A 72 11.49 -19.98 -35.64
CA GLU A 72 12.01 -20.28 -36.98
C GLU A 72 12.60 -21.69 -36.98
N LEU A 73 11.93 -22.61 -37.68
CA LEU A 73 12.45 -23.94 -37.93
C LEU A 73 13.52 -23.85 -39.02
N PHE A 74 14.69 -24.45 -38.79
CA PHE A 74 15.71 -24.59 -39.83
C PHE A 74 15.25 -25.66 -40.83
N GLY A 75 15.45 -25.42 -42.13
CA GLY A 75 15.20 -26.41 -43.17
C GLY A 75 16.21 -27.56 -43.12
N ASN A 76 15.76 -28.77 -43.49
CA ASN A 76 16.59 -29.98 -43.56
C ASN A 76 17.64 -29.92 -44.68
#